data_AF-A0A6S7F550-F1
#
_entry.id   AF-A0A6S7F550-F1
#
_cell.length_a   1.000
_cell.length_b   1.000
_cell.length_c   1.000
_cell.angle_alpha   90.00
_cell.angle_beta   90.00
_cell.angle_gamma   90.00
#
_symmetry.space_group_name_H-M   'P 1'
#
loop_
_entity.id
_entity.type
_entity.pdbx_description
1 polymer ?
#
loop_
_entity_poly.entity_id
_entity_poly.type
_entity_poly.pdbx_seq_one_letter_code
_entity_poly.pdbx_strand_id
1 'polypeptide(L)'
;MSKRAKWAVIALVLIIAVLPMCLLLWTMDSDNFAAVDRGQSYGNSIYKNYQGDVYAAVPSNGYYRVEQADPASFQAFDTGVFEGRQAARDRRHVYCGNRVLPDMDPARTRYLGNSYFSDGAVTYYCALHSVLNRDLGKLDEVWQQLRFRADAGPKPQTYLYPYAALPASAQAYRPLLDRDLATDGSRVYYRGREMPQANPALLRRVPAGRDGDVRPSDDFFADGRRVYFHEQLLPLSDDPALRAFMVGDLYRQPYLYDGRDGMVYVGAQAFDAAHAPYRLLNERGRHVYQALFAAKGGIYFYNTQTRQVERAGDDPFAAGGYTELSPYVYTDGRQVLFLRAQESWARSSRGGGGGLISRSTLINRLQDAPDGEWRKLGVVYHDFGTVWQKGEALYYLDELGPTQLVFNPIYRILDRSAADFLLRSQETRQITAADIRKLIRDGKLAVPQHETVLEAKTRYRKIFSIF
;
A
#
# COMPACT_ATOMS: atom_id res chain seq x y z
N MET A 1 -25.54 53.82 7.78
CA MET A 1 -25.04 53.42 6.45
C MET A 1 -25.92 53.99 5.35
N SER A 2 -25.35 54.78 4.43
CA SER A 2 -26.06 55.28 3.25
C SER A 2 -26.55 54.11 2.37
N LYS A 3 -27.58 54.31 1.53
CA LYS A 3 -28.06 53.28 0.58
C LYS A 3 -26.91 52.69 -0.26
N ARG A 4 -25.94 53.53 -0.64
CA ARG A 4 -24.73 53.13 -1.37
C ARG A 4 -23.84 52.17 -0.56
N ALA A 5 -23.66 52.43 0.75
CA ALA A 5 -22.90 51.54 1.62
C ALA A 5 -23.58 50.17 1.82
N LYS A 6 -24.91 50.12 1.87
CA LYS A 6 -25.67 48.85 1.95
C LYS A 6 -25.51 48.02 0.66
N TRP A 7 -25.61 48.65 -0.50
CA TRP A 7 -25.37 47.99 -1.79
C TRP A 7 -23.93 47.50 -1.94
N ALA A 8 -22.94 48.28 -1.49
CA ALA A 8 -21.54 47.87 -1.50
C ALA A 8 -21.29 46.63 -0.63
N VAL A 9 -21.89 46.57 0.56
CA VAL A 9 -21.77 45.39 1.46
C VAL A 9 -22.45 44.16 0.85
N ILE A 10 -23.65 44.31 0.28
CA ILE A 10 -24.36 43.20 -0.38
C ILE A 10 -23.58 42.68 -1.58
N ALA A 11 -23.04 43.57 -2.41
CA ALA A 11 -22.20 43.21 -3.54
C ALA A 11 -20.92 42.49 -3.10
N LEU A 12 -20.27 42.96 -2.03
CA LEU A 12 -19.08 42.32 -1.47
C LEU A 12 -19.39 40.91 -0.94
N VAL A 13 -20.50 40.73 -0.23
CA VAL A 13 -20.94 39.41 0.28
C VAL A 13 -21.27 38.46 -0.87
N LEU A 14 -21.93 38.93 -1.93
CA LEU A 14 -22.22 38.13 -3.12
C LEU A 14 -20.93 37.75 -3.86
N ILE A 15 -19.95 38.66 -3.99
CA ILE A 15 -18.64 38.35 -4.57
C ILE A 15 -17.94 37.27 -3.72
N ILE A 16 -17.90 37.42 -2.40
CA ILE A 16 -17.27 36.43 -1.51
C ILE A 16 -17.98 35.07 -1.57
N ALA A 17 -19.30 35.03 -1.81
CA ALA A 17 -20.06 33.77 -1.87
C ALA A 17 -20.03 33.10 -3.26
N VAL A 18 -20.09 33.89 -4.34
CA VAL A 18 -20.23 33.39 -5.72
C VAL A 18 -18.87 33.20 -6.38
N LEU A 19 -17.90 34.08 -6.13
CA LEU A 19 -16.58 34.02 -6.76
C LEU A 19 -15.85 32.71 -6.45
N PRO A 20 -15.85 32.14 -5.23
CA PRO A 20 -15.24 30.85 -4.97
C PRO A 20 -15.94 29.71 -5.73
N MET A 21 -17.27 29.76 -5.89
CA MET A 21 -18.04 28.76 -6.65
C MET A 21 -17.72 28.84 -8.15
N CYS A 22 -17.70 30.05 -8.72
CA CYS A 22 -17.31 30.26 -10.11
C CYS A 22 -15.87 29.84 -10.38
N LEU A 23 -14.96 30.15 -9.45
CA LEU A 23 -13.55 29.77 -9.52
C LEU A 23 -13.39 28.25 -9.42
N LEU A 24 -14.16 27.59 -8.56
CA LEU A 24 -14.16 26.14 -8.41
C LEU A 24 -14.71 25.44 -9.67
N LEU A 25 -15.83 25.90 -10.22
CA LEU A 25 -16.36 25.42 -11.50
C LEU A 25 -15.37 25.64 -12.65
N TRP A 26 -14.71 26.81 -12.68
CA TRP A 26 -13.65 27.10 -13.64
C TRP A 26 -12.40 26.24 -13.43
N THR A 27 -12.21 25.60 -12.27
CA THR A 27 -11.14 24.61 -12.00
C THR A 27 -11.53 23.14 -12.23
N MET A 28 -12.79 22.83 -12.57
CA MET A 28 -13.27 21.44 -12.72
C MET A 28 -13.33 20.91 -14.16
N ASP A 29 -13.21 21.76 -15.19
CA ASP A 29 -13.25 21.31 -16.59
C ASP A 29 -11.99 20.50 -17.01
N SER A 30 -12.16 19.56 -17.95
CA SER A 30 -11.21 18.49 -18.28
C SER A 30 -9.94 18.94 -19.02
N ASP A 31 -8.79 18.36 -18.62
CA ASP A 31 -7.44 18.69 -19.11
C ASP A 31 -7.29 18.53 -20.65
N ASN A 32 -6.82 19.59 -21.33
CA ASN A 32 -6.42 19.57 -22.75
C ASN A 32 -5.29 18.56 -23.09
N PHE A 33 -4.60 18.02 -22.09
CA PHE A 33 -3.48 17.10 -22.28
C PHE A 33 -3.89 15.66 -22.60
N ALA A 34 -5.19 15.32 -22.58
CA ALA A 34 -5.67 14.09 -23.23
C ALA A 34 -5.33 14.06 -24.74
N ALA A 35 -5.13 15.23 -25.36
CA ALA A 35 -4.71 15.30 -26.75
C ALA A 35 -3.26 14.81 -26.96
N VAL A 36 -2.38 14.95 -25.96
CA VAL A 36 -0.98 14.46 -26.01
C VAL A 36 -0.95 12.94 -26.09
N ASP A 37 -2.00 12.24 -25.64
CA ASP A 37 -2.08 10.79 -25.83
C ASP A 37 -2.04 10.37 -27.30
N ARG A 38 -2.48 11.25 -28.22
CA ARG A 38 -2.41 11.04 -29.67
C ARG A 38 -1.05 11.40 -30.28
N GLY A 39 -0.11 11.90 -29.47
CA GLY A 39 1.26 12.21 -29.89
C GLY A 39 2.07 10.96 -30.25
N GLN A 40 3.15 11.16 -31.01
CA GLN A 40 4.06 10.08 -31.40
C GLN A 40 4.91 9.67 -30.18
N SER A 41 4.90 8.38 -29.83
CA SER A 41 5.67 7.88 -28.69
C SER A 41 7.15 7.75 -29.01
N TYR A 42 8.01 8.11 -28.06
CA TYR A 42 9.45 7.86 -28.14
C TYR A 42 9.73 6.42 -27.71
N GLY A 43 9.53 5.47 -28.64
CA GLY A 43 9.65 4.04 -28.37
C GLY A 43 8.72 3.61 -27.24
N ASN A 44 9.24 2.81 -26.31
CA ASN A 44 8.51 2.30 -25.15
C ASN A 44 8.62 3.20 -23.90
N SER A 45 9.08 4.44 -24.05
CA SER A 45 9.31 5.37 -22.94
C SER A 45 8.05 6.07 -22.45
N ILE A 46 8.17 6.90 -21.42
CA ILE A 46 7.07 7.76 -20.93
C ILE A 46 6.86 9.02 -21.79
N TYR A 47 7.68 9.22 -22.83
CA TYR A 47 7.72 10.47 -23.58
C TYR A 47 6.91 10.40 -24.88
N LYS A 48 6.27 11.51 -25.24
CA LYS A 48 5.58 11.71 -26.52
C LYS A 48 5.98 13.02 -27.18
N ASN A 49 6.11 13.01 -28.50
CA ASN A 49 6.15 14.20 -29.33
C ASN A 49 4.72 14.59 -29.69
N TYR A 50 4.34 15.83 -29.37
CA TYR A 50 3.04 16.37 -29.72
C TYR A 50 3.18 17.83 -30.12
N GLN A 51 2.70 18.19 -31.32
CA GLN A 51 2.77 19.56 -31.86
C GLN A 51 4.18 20.16 -31.88
N GLY A 52 5.21 19.33 -32.10
CA GLY A 52 6.59 19.77 -32.13
C GLY A 52 7.23 19.97 -30.76
N ASP A 53 6.55 19.56 -29.68
CA ASP A 53 7.06 19.61 -28.30
C ASP A 53 7.18 18.21 -27.70
N VAL A 54 8.08 18.06 -26.73
CA VAL A 54 8.26 16.82 -25.98
C VAL A 54 7.50 16.88 -24.66
N TYR A 55 6.74 15.82 -24.36
CA TYR A 55 5.97 15.67 -23.14
C TYR A 55 6.33 14.37 -22.42
N ALA A 56 6.41 14.40 -21.09
CA ALA A 56 6.61 13.23 -20.24
C ALA A 56 5.30 12.87 -19.51
N ALA A 57 4.91 11.60 -19.53
CA ALA A 57 3.79 11.11 -18.74
C ALA A 57 4.18 10.99 -17.26
N VAL A 58 3.43 11.66 -16.40
CA VAL A 58 3.54 11.57 -14.95
C VAL A 58 2.31 10.85 -14.40
N PRO A 59 2.46 9.63 -13.84
CA PRO A 59 1.35 8.88 -13.26
C PRO A 59 0.56 9.72 -12.27
N SER A 60 -0.77 9.63 -12.36
CA SER A 60 -1.73 10.40 -11.56
C SER A 60 -1.72 11.92 -11.76
N ASN A 61 -0.95 12.44 -12.73
CA ASN A 61 -0.87 13.89 -12.97
C ASN A 61 -0.91 14.28 -14.46
N GLY A 62 -0.84 13.31 -15.37
CA GLY A 62 -0.95 13.52 -16.83
C GLY A 62 0.39 13.90 -17.47
N TYR A 63 0.33 14.55 -18.63
CA TYR A 63 1.53 14.94 -19.37
C TYR A 63 2.07 16.30 -18.95
N TYR A 64 3.40 16.40 -18.88
CA TYR A 64 4.13 17.64 -18.64
C TYR A 64 5.09 17.91 -19.78
N ARG A 65 5.09 19.14 -20.31
CA ARG A 65 6.08 19.57 -21.29
C ARG A 65 7.48 19.47 -20.67
N VAL A 66 8.44 18.99 -21.45
CA VAL A 66 9.85 18.98 -21.09
C VAL A 66 10.45 20.30 -21.61
N GLU A 67 10.38 21.36 -20.80
CA GLU A 67 10.62 22.75 -21.24
C GLU A 67 11.95 22.98 -21.97
N GLN A 68 13.02 22.25 -21.60
CA GLN A 68 14.34 22.42 -22.18
C GLN A 68 14.67 21.40 -23.29
N ALA A 69 13.72 20.52 -23.64
CA ALA A 69 13.92 19.52 -24.67
C ALA A 69 14.11 20.14 -26.05
N ASP A 70 15.01 19.55 -26.82
CA ASP A 70 15.13 19.72 -28.26
C ASP A 70 14.47 18.52 -28.98
N PRO A 71 13.23 18.68 -29.47
CA PRO A 71 12.47 17.60 -30.11
C PRO A 71 13.21 16.95 -31.28
N ALA A 72 14.06 17.70 -31.99
CA ALA A 72 14.78 17.23 -33.17
C ALA A 72 15.90 16.22 -32.83
N SER A 73 16.48 16.32 -31.63
CA SER A 73 17.54 15.41 -31.16
C SER A 73 17.12 14.55 -29.97
N PHE A 74 15.86 14.65 -29.54
CA PHE A 74 15.34 13.93 -28.38
C PHE A 74 15.29 12.42 -28.63
N GLN A 75 15.85 11.66 -27.68
CA GLN A 75 15.93 10.22 -27.73
C GLN A 75 15.71 9.62 -26.34
N ALA A 76 14.81 8.64 -26.25
CA ALA A 76 14.72 7.78 -25.07
C ALA A 76 15.92 6.84 -25.00
N PHE A 77 16.35 6.47 -23.79
CA PHE A 77 17.34 5.41 -23.63
C PHE A 77 16.76 4.07 -24.07
N ASP A 78 17.50 3.32 -24.88
CA ASP A 78 17.19 1.92 -25.14
C ASP A 78 17.70 1.08 -23.97
N THR A 79 16.78 0.70 -23.08
CA THR A 79 17.12 -0.01 -21.85
C THR A 79 16.88 -1.52 -21.94
N GLY A 80 16.17 -2.00 -22.97
CA GLY A 80 15.75 -3.39 -23.10
C GLY A 80 14.77 -3.91 -22.02
N VAL A 81 14.43 -3.10 -21.02
CA VAL A 81 13.58 -3.49 -19.87
C VAL A 81 12.51 -2.44 -19.57
N PHE A 82 11.69 -2.67 -18.53
CA PHE A 82 10.70 -1.68 -18.10
C PHE A 82 11.36 -0.53 -17.33
N GLU A 83 12.37 -0.82 -16.50
CA GLU A 83 13.13 0.22 -15.81
C GLU A 83 13.90 1.13 -16.79
N GLY A 84 14.02 2.40 -16.41
CA GLY A 84 14.79 3.42 -17.11
C GLY A 84 14.04 4.18 -18.21
N ARG A 85 12.80 3.79 -18.52
CA ARG A 85 11.90 4.47 -19.47
C ARG A 85 11.49 5.89 -19.07
N GLN A 86 11.68 6.21 -17.79
CA GLN A 86 11.45 7.53 -17.22
C GLN A 86 12.55 8.54 -17.54
N ALA A 87 13.63 8.13 -18.20
CA ALA A 87 14.74 9.01 -18.55
C ALA A 87 14.96 9.05 -20.08
N ALA A 88 15.48 10.17 -20.53
CA ALA A 88 15.79 10.42 -21.93
C ALA A 88 16.92 11.45 -22.04
N ARG A 89 17.34 11.74 -23.26
CA ARG A 89 18.35 12.76 -23.54
C ARG A 89 18.07 13.44 -24.87
N ASP A 90 18.65 14.62 -25.05
CA ASP A 90 18.81 15.25 -26.36
C ASP A 90 20.28 15.65 -26.55
N ARG A 91 20.60 16.49 -27.54
CA ARG A 91 21.99 16.92 -27.76
C ARG A 91 22.57 17.81 -26.64
N ARG A 92 21.77 18.32 -25.72
CA ARG A 92 22.13 19.31 -24.68
C ARG A 92 21.94 18.83 -23.25
N HIS A 93 20.90 18.03 -22.98
CA HIS A 93 20.54 17.63 -21.62
C HIS A 93 20.17 16.15 -21.52
N VAL A 94 20.25 15.65 -20.29
CA VAL A 94 19.64 14.40 -19.85
C VAL A 94 18.45 14.74 -18.96
N TYR A 95 17.38 13.94 -19.05
CA TYR A 95 16.12 14.16 -18.36
C TYR A 95 15.76 12.99 -17.46
N CYS A 96 15.14 13.31 -16.32
CA CYS A 96 14.38 12.39 -15.48
C CYS A 96 12.95 12.90 -15.38
N GLY A 97 12.00 12.19 -15.98
CA GLY A 97 10.66 12.73 -16.23
C GLY A 97 10.74 14.00 -17.07
N ASN A 98 10.05 15.04 -16.64
CA ASN A 98 10.06 16.36 -17.29
C ASN A 98 11.18 17.30 -16.79
N ARG A 99 12.16 16.80 -16.02
CA ARG A 99 13.19 17.63 -15.39
C ARG A 99 14.59 17.28 -15.91
N VAL A 100 15.42 18.31 -16.08
CA VAL A 100 16.84 18.15 -16.43
C VAL A 100 17.61 17.54 -15.24
N LEU A 101 18.48 16.57 -15.53
CA LEU A 101 19.52 16.10 -14.63
C LEU A 101 20.76 17.00 -14.80
N PRO A 102 21.14 17.78 -13.77
CA PRO A 102 22.25 18.71 -13.87
C PRO A 102 23.59 18.03 -14.14
N ASP A 103 24.46 18.73 -14.87
CA ASP A 103 25.87 18.40 -15.10
C ASP A 103 26.16 17.05 -15.79
N MET A 104 25.14 16.41 -16.39
CA MET A 104 25.31 15.21 -17.20
C MET A 104 25.65 15.54 -18.65
N ASP A 105 26.68 14.90 -19.21
CA ASP A 105 26.99 14.89 -20.63
C ASP A 105 26.02 13.93 -21.37
N PRO A 106 25.10 14.45 -22.21
CA PRO A 106 24.11 13.62 -22.89
C PRO A 106 24.73 12.63 -23.87
N ALA A 107 25.82 13.01 -24.56
CA ALA A 107 26.46 12.17 -25.57
C ALA A 107 27.09 10.93 -24.93
N ARG A 108 27.63 11.09 -23.71
CA ARG A 108 28.28 10.02 -22.95
C ARG A 108 27.36 9.24 -22.03
N THR A 109 26.21 9.80 -21.66
CA THR A 109 25.28 9.17 -20.71
C THR A 109 24.78 7.81 -21.19
N ARG A 110 24.79 6.83 -20.28
CA ARG A 110 24.28 5.47 -20.46
C ARG A 110 23.37 5.07 -19.32
N TYR A 111 22.43 4.18 -19.62
CA TYR A 111 21.68 3.45 -18.62
C TYR A 111 22.55 2.33 -18.05
N LEU A 112 22.66 2.26 -16.73
CA LEU A 112 23.47 1.24 -16.04
C LEU A 112 22.63 0.01 -15.64
N GLY A 113 21.32 0.19 -15.41
CA GLY A 113 20.47 -0.79 -14.72
C GLY A 113 19.85 -0.20 -13.45
N ASN A 114 18.80 -0.82 -12.92
CA ASN A 114 18.14 -0.44 -11.67
C ASN A 114 17.78 1.06 -11.57
N SER A 115 17.42 1.68 -12.70
CA SER A 115 17.11 3.13 -12.79
C SER A 115 18.29 4.08 -12.53
N TYR A 116 19.54 3.61 -12.69
CA TYR A 116 20.74 4.43 -12.63
C TYR A 116 21.26 4.82 -14.02
N PHE A 117 21.74 6.06 -14.14
CA PHE A 117 22.27 6.64 -15.37
C PHE A 117 23.60 7.33 -15.07
N SER A 118 24.59 7.18 -15.95
CA SER A 118 25.91 7.78 -15.77
C SER A 118 26.55 8.15 -17.10
N ASP A 119 27.27 9.27 -17.11
CA ASP A 119 28.17 9.68 -18.21
C ASP A 119 29.66 9.38 -17.92
N GLY A 120 29.93 8.77 -16.76
CA GLY A 120 31.26 8.47 -16.23
C GLY A 120 31.85 9.55 -15.31
N ALA A 121 31.32 10.77 -15.32
CA ALA A 121 31.68 11.84 -14.38
C ALA A 121 30.61 12.02 -13.29
N VAL A 122 29.34 12.03 -13.69
CA VAL A 122 28.16 12.20 -12.84
C VAL A 122 27.25 11.00 -12.98
N THR A 123 26.67 10.56 -11.87
CA THR A 123 25.73 9.44 -11.82
C THR A 123 24.48 9.82 -11.06
N TYR A 124 23.32 9.49 -11.61
CA TYR A 124 22.03 9.73 -11.00
C TYR A 124 21.23 8.44 -10.88
N TYR A 125 20.50 8.32 -9.77
CA TYR A 125 19.29 7.52 -9.71
C TYR A 125 18.12 8.37 -10.18
N CYS A 126 17.29 7.86 -11.10
CA CYS A 126 16.06 8.49 -11.54
C CYS A 126 14.89 7.53 -11.33
N ALA A 127 14.02 7.74 -10.35
CA ALA A 127 13.03 6.73 -9.97
C ALA A 127 12.02 6.42 -11.09
N LEU A 128 11.63 5.16 -11.22
CA LEU A 128 10.61 4.70 -12.17
C LEU A 128 9.18 5.16 -11.81
N HIS A 129 8.92 5.46 -10.54
CA HIS A 129 7.59 5.84 -10.06
C HIS A 129 7.56 7.28 -9.60
N SER A 130 6.47 7.97 -9.90
CA SER A 130 6.24 9.33 -9.42
C SER A 130 5.84 9.34 -7.95
N VAL A 131 6.23 10.40 -7.25
CA VAL A 131 5.84 10.68 -5.86
C VAL A 131 5.14 12.03 -5.78
N LEU A 132 4.32 12.21 -4.74
CA LEU A 132 3.69 13.49 -4.46
C LEU A 132 4.79 14.56 -4.26
N ASN A 133 4.68 15.66 -5.00
CA ASN A 133 5.52 16.83 -4.85
C ASN A 133 5.15 17.56 -3.56
N ARG A 134 5.97 17.35 -2.52
CA ARG A 134 5.75 17.97 -1.20
C ARG A 134 6.18 19.43 -1.14
N ASP A 135 6.93 19.90 -2.13
CA ASP A 135 7.41 21.28 -2.21
C ASP A 135 6.32 22.21 -2.78
N LEU A 136 5.28 21.65 -3.42
CA LEU A 136 4.13 22.40 -3.88
C LEU A 136 3.13 22.59 -2.72
N GLY A 137 3.08 23.80 -2.16
CA GLY A 137 2.09 24.17 -1.17
C GLY A 137 0.67 24.11 -1.75
N LYS A 138 -0.34 23.77 -0.94
CA LYS A 138 -1.75 23.68 -1.41
C LYS A 138 -2.28 25.01 -1.97
N LEU A 139 -1.85 26.14 -1.41
CA LEU A 139 -2.23 27.46 -1.93
C LEU A 139 -1.52 27.76 -3.24
N ASP A 140 -0.26 27.37 -3.37
CA ASP A 140 0.52 27.51 -4.61
C ASP A 140 -0.05 26.62 -5.72
N GLU A 141 -0.49 25.40 -5.39
CA GLU A 141 -1.20 24.51 -6.32
C GLU A 141 -2.46 25.19 -6.88
N VAL A 142 -3.33 25.72 -6.01
CA VAL A 142 -4.54 26.44 -6.44
C VAL A 142 -4.17 27.64 -7.32
N TRP A 143 -3.19 28.44 -6.90
CA TRP A 143 -2.80 29.63 -7.65
C TRP A 143 -2.18 29.30 -9.01
N GLN A 144 -1.32 28.28 -9.07
CA GLN A 144 -0.75 27.78 -10.32
C GLN A 144 -1.83 27.19 -11.23
N GLN A 145 -2.80 26.45 -10.67
CA GLN A 145 -3.93 25.91 -11.44
C GLN A 145 -4.76 27.02 -12.09
N LEU A 146 -5.01 28.12 -11.38
CA LEU A 146 -5.72 29.29 -11.93
C LEU A 146 -4.92 29.95 -13.05
N ARG A 147 -3.62 30.18 -12.85
CA ARG A 147 -2.75 30.74 -13.88
C ARG A 147 -2.67 29.84 -15.11
N PHE A 148 -2.56 28.54 -14.91
CA PHE A 148 -2.53 27.56 -15.98
C PHE A 148 -3.82 27.61 -16.83
N ARG A 149 -5.00 27.72 -16.21
CA ARG A 149 -6.27 27.86 -16.94
C ARG A 149 -6.47 29.20 -17.63
N ALA A 150 -5.82 30.25 -17.13
CA ALA A 150 -5.75 31.54 -17.79
C ALA A 150 -4.72 31.58 -18.93
N ASP A 151 -4.11 30.45 -19.29
CA ASP A 151 -2.98 30.36 -20.23
C ASP A 151 -1.81 31.29 -19.85
N ALA A 152 -1.66 31.54 -18.55
CA ALA A 152 -0.76 32.52 -17.95
C ALA A 152 0.32 31.87 -17.07
N GLY A 153 0.48 30.56 -17.12
CA GLY A 153 1.48 29.83 -16.35
C GLY A 153 1.52 28.33 -16.64
N PRO A 154 2.55 27.62 -16.13
CA PRO A 154 2.68 26.19 -16.32
C PRO A 154 1.67 25.40 -15.49
N LYS A 155 1.37 24.18 -15.93
CA LYS A 155 0.55 23.24 -15.16
C LYS A 155 1.20 22.96 -13.79
N PRO A 156 0.45 22.99 -12.67
CA PRO A 156 1.00 22.64 -11.37
C PRO A 156 1.47 21.19 -11.36
N GLN A 157 2.69 20.95 -10.88
CA GLN A 157 3.27 19.61 -10.83
C GLN A 157 3.08 19.00 -9.44
N THR A 158 1.95 18.32 -9.23
CA THR A 158 1.61 17.67 -7.94
C THR A 158 2.28 16.32 -7.77
N TYR A 159 2.74 15.68 -8.85
CA TYR A 159 3.58 14.49 -8.82
C TYR A 159 4.84 14.69 -9.66
N LEU A 160 5.94 14.09 -9.25
CA LEU A 160 7.21 14.15 -9.99
C LEU A 160 7.98 12.84 -9.88
N TYR A 161 8.88 12.61 -10.83
CA TYR A 161 9.87 11.55 -10.74
C TYR A 161 11.03 12.04 -9.86
N PRO A 162 11.24 11.47 -8.67
CA PRO A 162 12.37 11.84 -7.83
C PRO A 162 13.67 11.33 -8.45
N TYR A 163 14.73 12.13 -8.32
CA TYR A 163 16.08 11.72 -8.68
C TYR A 163 17.07 12.10 -7.59
N ALA A 164 18.21 11.42 -7.56
CA ALA A 164 19.29 11.67 -6.61
C ALA A 164 20.64 11.53 -7.30
N ALA A 165 21.51 12.53 -7.15
CA ALA A 165 22.90 12.46 -7.57
C ALA A 165 23.67 11.56 -6.60
N LEU A 166 24.53 10.71 -7.14
CA LEU A 166 25.44 9.89 -6.33
C LEU A 166 26.75 10.65 -6.09
N PRO A 167 27.42 10.43 -4.95
CA PRO A 167 28.71 11.04 -4.69
C PRO A 167 29.75 10.60 -5.74
N ALA A 168 30.80 11.40 -5.92
CA ALA A 168 31.91 11.01 -6.77
C ALA A 168 32.52 9.66 -6.29
N SER A 169 32.96 8.85 -7.25
CA SER A 169 33.64 7.59 -6.98
C SER A 169 34.78 7.37 -7.96
N ALA A 170 35.85 6.73 -7.47
CA ALA A 170 36.98 6.33 -8.29
C ALA A 170 36.66 5.12 -9.20
N GLN A 171 35.61 4.36 -8.86
CA GLN A 171 35.15 3.21 -9.62
C GLN A 171 33.81 3.52 -10.27
N ALA A 172 33.57 2.92 -11.44
CA ALA A 172 32.31 3.05 -12.14
C ALA A 172 31.17 2.41 -11.33
N TYR A 173 30.05 3.13 -11.23
CA TYR A 173 28.82 2.58 -10.69
C TYR A 173 28.28 1.46 -11.59
N ARG A 174 27.67 0.47 -10.96
CA ARG A 174 26.96 -0.63 -11.64
C ARG A 174 25.74 -1.04 -10.82
N PRO A 175 24.71 -1.63 -11.44
CA PRO A 175 23.59 -2.20 -10.72
C PRO A 175 24.08 -3.31 -9.78
N LEU A 176 23.45 -3.41 -8.61
CA LEU A 176 23.69 -4.47 -7.64
C LEU A 176 22.37 -5.19 -7.40
N LEU A 177 22.32 -6.52 -7.55
CA LEU A 177 21.06 -7.28 -7.48
C LEU A 177 19.98 -6.68 -8.41
N ASP A 178 18.70 -6.92 -8.10
CA ASP A 178 17.55 -6.18 -8.61
C ASP A 178 17.05 -5.14 -7.57
N ARG A 179 16.01 -4.35 -7.90
CA ARG A 179 15.29 -3.43 -6.98
C ARG A 179 16.02 -2.15 -6.55
N ASP A 180 16.33 -1.27 -7.52
CA ASP A 180 16.82 0.09 -7.26
C ASP A 180 18.20 0.18 -6.54
N LEU A 181 18.97 -0.91 -6.58
CA LEU A 181 20.28 -1.01 -5.94
C LEU A 181 21.43 -0.76 -6.92
N ALA A 182 22.45 -0.03 -6.49
CA ALA A 182 23.70 0.16 -7.21
C ALA A 182 24.91 0.13 -6.28
N THR A 183 26.09 -0.06 -6.84
CA THR A 183 27.36 -0.03 -6.11
C THR A 183 28.47 0.56 -6.96
N ASP A 184 29.42 1.21 -6.30
CA ASP A 184 30.72 1.56 -6.87
C ASP A 184 31.82 0.53 -6.52
N GLY A 185 31.45 -0.65 -6.03
CA GLY A 185 32.37 -1.67 -5.56
C GLY A 185 32.81 -1.54 -4.11
N SER A 186 32.68 -0.37 -3.50
CA SER A 186 32.99 -0.13 -2.08
C SER A 186 31.75 0.15 -1.23
N ARG A 187 30.77 0.86 -1.80
CA ARG A 187 29.54 1.31 -1.16
C ARG A 187 28.32 0.75 -1.89
N VAL A 188 27.21 0.66 -1.18
CA VAL A 188 25.91 0.27 -1.75
C VAL A 188 24.95 1.45 -1.67
N TYR A 189 24.12 1.61 -2.69
CA TYR A 189 23.09 2.65 -2.76
C TYR A 189 21.74 2.04 -3.07
N TYR A 190 20.73 2.39 -2.27
CA TYR A 190 19.33 2.12 -2.54
C TYR A 190 18.65 3.41 -2.96
N ARG A 191 18.11 3.48 -4.18
CA ARG A 191 17.47 4.69 -4.74
C ARG A 191 18.36 5.95 -4.66
N GLY A 192 19.65 5.78 -4.91
CA GLY A 192 20.66 6.84 -4.81
C GLY A 192 21.08 7.24 -3.40
N ARG A 193 20.55 6.59 -2.35
CA ARG A 193 20.96 6.82 -0.95
C ARG A 193 21.91 5.73 -0.49
N GLU A 194 23.03 6.13 0.12
CA GLU A 194 24.01 5.18 0.63
C GLU A 194 23.42 4.31 1.74
N MET A 195 23.63 2.99 1.64
CA MET A 195 23.35 2.02 2.69
C MET A 195 24.56 1.95 3.63
N PRO A 196 24.46 2.44 4.88
CA PRO A 196 25.63 2.61 5.72
C PRO A 196 26.36 1.29 5.99
N GLN A 197 27.65 1.27 5.67
CA GLN A 197 28.56 0.16 5.94
C GLN A 197 28.20 -1.16 5.22
N ALA A 198 27.26 -1.16 4.28
CA ALA A 198 26.82 -2.36 3.59
C ALA A 198 27.96 -2.98 2.77
N ASN A 199 28.12 -4.30 2.85
CA ASN A 199 29.08 -5.02 2.02
C ASN A 199 28.49 -5.37 0.65
N PRO A 200 28.91 -4.74 -0.46
CA PRO A 200 28.35 -5.00 -1.78
C PRO A 200 28.58 -6.44 -2.27
N ALA A 201 29.63 -7.13 -1.80
CA ALA A 201 29.96 -8.48 -2.25
C ALA A 201 29.08 -9.56 -1.60
N LEU A 202 28.50 -9.27 -0.43
CA LEU A 202 27.69 -10.20 0.35
C LEU A 202 26.22 -9.80 0.45
N LEU A 203 25.85 -8.63 -0.10
CA LEU A 203 24.49 -8.14 -0.05
C LEU A 203 23.55 -9.13 -0.73
N ARG A 204 22.49 -9.48 -0.02
CA ARG A 204 21.40 -10.34 -0.46
C ARG A 204 20.06 -9.79 0.02
N ARG A 205 19.00 -10.24 -0.63
CA ARG A 205 17.63 -10.00 -0.20
C ARG A 205 17.26 -10.99 0.90
N VAL A 206 16.60 -10.53 1.96
CA VAL A 206 16.13 -11.42 3.03
C VAL A 206 15.03 -12.34 2.47
N PRO A 207 14.98 -13.64 2.80
CA PRO A 207 13.90 -14.52 2.39
C PRO A 207 12.55 -13.99 2.89
N ALA A 208 11.57 -13.96 2.01
CA ALA A 208 10.23 -13.45 2.24
C ALA A 208 9.16 -14.47 1.89
N GLY A 209 8.05 -14.42 2.62
CA GLY A 209 6.92 -15.32 2.43
C GLY A 209 6.67 -16.22 3.62
N ARG A 210 5.57 -16.95 3.54
CA ARG A 210 5.08 -17.88 4.55
C ARG A 210 4.44 -19.07 3.84
N ASP A 211 4.34 -20.22 4.50
CA ASP A 211 3.78 -21.46 3.93
C ASP A 211 4.52 -22.05 2.73
N GLY A 212 5.85 -22.01 2.74
CA GLY A 212 6.70 -22.69 1.75
C GLY A 212 6.94 -21.93 0.45
N ASP A 213 6.21 -20.84 0.19
CA ASP A 213 6.59 -19.84 -0.84
C ASP A 213 7.72 -18.98 -0.28
N VAL A 214 8.95 -19.27 -0.72
CA VAL A 214 10.13 -18.49 -0.36
C VAL A 214 10.56 -17.68 -1.57
N ARG A 215 10.27 -16.38 -1.52
CA ARG A 215 10.71 -15.40 -2.51
C ARG A 215 11.63 -14.37 -1.87
N PRO A 216 12.51 -13.69 -2.62
CA PRO A 216 13.32 -12.63 -2.04
C PRO A 216 12.45 -11.42 -1.61
N SER A 217 12.78 -10.78 -0.49
CA SER A 217 12.09 -9.56 -0.01
C SER A 217 12.35 -8.37 -0.92
N ASP A 218 11.34 -7.57 -1.25
CA ASP A 218 11.54 -6.30 -1.98
C ASP A 218 12.04 -5.16 -1.06
N ASP A 219 11.98 -5.35 0.26
CA ASP A 219 12.14 -4.29 1.25
C ASP A 219 13.32 -4.49 2.21
N PHE A 220 13.67 -5.75 2.51
CA PHE A 220 14.70 -6.10 3.47
C PHE A 220 15.92 -6.75 2.81
N PHE A 221 17.09 -6.26 3.18
CA PHE A 221 18.38 -6.72 2.68
C PHE A 221 19.30 -7.10 3.85
N ALA A 222 20.29 -7.94 3.57
CA ALA A 222 21.29 -8.35 4.55
C ALA A 222 22.63 -8.60 3.86
N ASP A 223 23.74 -8.43 4.58
CA ASP A 223 25.09 -8.51 3.99
C ASP A 223 26.02 -9.52 4.69
N GLY A 224 25.46 -10.50 5.39
CA GLY A 224 26.20 -11.47 6.20
C GLY A 224 26.55 -10.98 7.60
N ARG A 225 26.36 -9.69 7.90
CA ARG A 225 26.58 -9.13 9.24
C ARG A 225 25.46 -8.19 9.68
N ARG A 226 24.96 -7.36 8.79
CA ARG A 226 23.98 -6.31 9.05
C ARG A 226 22.72 -6.55 8.25
N VAL A 227 21.63 -5.97 8.72
CA VAL A 227 20.31 -6.04 8.09
C VAL A 227 19.81 -4.63 7.81
N TYR A 228 19.13 -4.46 6.70
CA TYR A 228 18.67 -3.17 6.20
C TYR A 228 17.20 -3.24 5.83
N PHE A 229 16.46 -2.17 6.14
CA PHE A 229 15.19 -1.86 5.51
C PHE A 229 15.44 -0.70 4.53
N HIS A 230 15.35 -0.97 3.23
CA HIS A 230 15.79 -0.03 2.19
C HIS A 230 17.24 0.42 2.47
N GLU A 231 17.49 1.73 2.61
CA GLU A 231 18.80 2.26 2.97
C GLU A 231 19.14 2.22 4.47
N GLN A 232 18.16 1.98 5.33
CA GLN A 232 18.29 2.15 6.77
C GLN A 232 18.86 0.90 7.44
N LEU A 233 19.96 1.05 8.16
CA LEU A 233 20.54 0.00 9.00
C LEU A 233 19.63 -0.31 10.18
N LEU A 234 19.29 -1.59 10.35
CA LEU A 234 18.45 -2.08 11.43
C LEU A 234 19.31 -2.48 12.66
N PRO A 235 18.76 -2.37 13.88
CA PRO A 235 19.46 -2.72 15.11
C PRO A 235 19.43 -4.24 15.38
N LEU A 236 19.86 -5.04 14.41
CA LEU A 236 20.06 -6.49 14.54
C LEU A 236 21.15 -6.99 13.58
N SER A 237 21.70 -8.15 13.89
CA SER A 237 22.68 -8.83 13.03
C SER A 237 21.99 -9.78 12.05
N ASP A 238 22.59 -9.93 10.87
CA ASP A 238 22.11 -10.88 9.86
C ASP A 238 22.08 -12.31 10.41
N ASP A 239 21.07 -13.07 10.00
CA ASP A 239 20.86 -14.46 10.40
C ASP A 239 20.03 -15.23 9.37
N PRO A 240 20.30 -16.53 9.15
CA PRO A 240 19.46 -17.40 8.33
C PRO A 240 18.01 -17.53 8.83
N ALA A 241 17.75 -17.30 10.13
CA ALA A 241 16.42 -17.34 10.74
C ALA A 241 15.53 -16.14 10.41
N LEU A 242 16.10 -15.08 9.80
CA LEU A 242 15.33 -13.90 9.41
C LEU A 242 14.33 -14.22 8.29
N ARG A 243 13.09 -13.77 8.47
CA ARG A 243 12.01 -13.94 7.49
C ARG A 243 11.21 -12.66 7.34
N ALA A 244 11.15 -12.13 6.12
CA ALA A 244 10.26 -11.02 5.80
C ALA A 244 8.86 -11.54 5.44
N PHE A 245 7.83 -10.78 5.76
CA PHE A 245 6.45 -11.15 5.43
C PHE A 245 5.54 -9.93 5.33
N MET A 246 4.36 -10.15 4.75
CA MET A 246 3.26 -9.20 4.74
C MET A 246 1.99 -9.97 5.11
N VAL A 247 1.07 -9.33 5.83
CA VAL A 247 -0.23 -9.93 6.17
C VAL A 247 -1.24 -9.54 5.10
N GLY A 248 -1.57 -10.48 4.22
CA GLY A 248 -2.40 -10.26 3.02
C GLY A 248 -2.10 -8.93 2.30
N ASP A 249 -3.15 -8.20 1.93
CA ASP A 249 -3.04 -6.87 1.29
C ASP A 249 -3.16 -5.73 2.31
N LEU A 250 -2.76 -5.93 3.58
CA LEU A 250 -2.76 -4.89 4.61
C LEU A 250 -1.75 -3.77 4.28
N TYR A 251 -2.14 -2.89 3.36
CA TYR A 251 -1.43 -1.70 2.91
C TYR A 251 0.04 -1.91 2.53
N ARG A 252 0.43 -3.11 2.08
CA ARG A 252 1.83 -3.48 1.74
C ARG A 252 2.80 -3.12 2.87
N GLN A 253 2.44 -3.40 4.12
CA GLN A 253 3.32 -3.18 5.28
C GLN A 253 4.36 -4.31 5.37
N PRO A 254 5.65 -4.03 5.15
CA PRO A 254 6.69 -5.05 5.22
C PRO A 254 7.08 -5.27 6.69
N TYR A 255 6.96 -6.53 7.12
CA TYR A 255 7.42 -6.97 8.43
C TYR A 255 8.67 -7.85 8.28
N LEU A 256 9.51 -7.83 9.30
CA LEU A 256 10.64 -8.74 9.47
C LEU A 256 10.48 -9.48 10.80
N TYR A 257 10.59 -10.80 10.77
CA TYR A 257 10.60 -11.67 11.94
C TYR A 257 11.98 -12.25 12.16
N ASP A 258 12.46 -12.19 13.39
CA ASP A 258 13.67 -12.86 13.85
C ASP A 258 13.31 -14.16 14.59
N GLY A 259 13.63 -15.30 13.98
CA GLY A 259 13.32 -16.62 14.54
C GLY A 259 14.16 -17.01 15.76
N ARG A 260 15.19 -16.24 16.13
CA ARG A 260 16.05 -16.54 17.29
C ARG A 260 15.39 -16.19 18.62
N ASP A 261 14.77 -15.03 18.69
CA ASP A 261 14.21 -14.44 19.90
C ASP A 261 12.74 -14.03 19.73
N GLY A 262 12.17 -14.21 18.54
CA GLY A 262 10.80 -13.85 18.22
C GLY A 262 10.59 -12.35 18.06
N MET A 263 11.65 -11.56 17.83
CA MET A 263 11.51 -10.13 17.56
C MET A 263 10.81 -9.86 16.22
N VAL A 264 10.08 -8.75 16.18
CA VAL A 264 9.38 -8.28 14.99
C VAL A 264 9.77 -6.83 14.71
N TYR A 265 9.90 -6.52 13.43
CA TYR A 265 10.11 -5.18 12.92
C TYR A 265 9.04 -4.86 11.88
N VAL A 266 8.62 -3.60 11.82
CA VAL A 266 7.75 -3.05 10.76
C VAL A 266 8.52 -1.94 10.03
N GLY A 267 8.88 -2.21 8.78
CA GLY A 267 9.92 -1.43 8.09
C GLY A 267 11.19 -1.34 8.95
N ALA A 268 11.67 -0.12 9.23
CA ALA A 268 12.84 0.10 10.07
C ALA A 268 12.58 0.10 11.59
N GLN A 269 11.32 0.03 12.02
CA GLN A 269 10.96 0.15 13.43
C GLN A 269 10.93 -1.22 14.10
N ALA A 270 11.74 -1.40 15.16
CA ALA A 270 11.66 -2.55 16.04
C ALA A 270 10.42 -2.47 16.94
N PHE A 271 9.82 -3.62 17.23
CA PHE A 271 8.88 -3.76 18.34
C PHE A 271 9.64 -3.71 19.67
N ASP A 272 8.94 -3.57 20.80
CA ASP A 272 9.58 -3.49 22.12
C ASP A 272 10.06 -4.89 22.57
N ALA A 273 11.38 -5.02 22.73
CA ALA A 273 12.00 -6.27 23.17
C ALA A 273 11.51 -6.77 24.54
N ALA A 274 10.96 -5.89 25.40
CA ALA A 274 10.42 -6.28 26.70
C ALA A 274 9.20 -7.22 26.59
N HIS A 275 8.54 -7.25 25.43
CA HIS A 275 7.36 -8.07 25.19
C HIS A 275 7.65 -9.32 24.34
N ALA A 276 8.81 -9.41 23.70
CA ALA A 276 9.20 -10.58 22.92
C ALA A 276 9.18 -11.88 23.76
N PRO A 277 8.96 -13.05 23.13
CA PRO A 277 8.75 -13.27 21.69
C PRO A 277 7.37 -12.85 21.21
N TYR A 278 7.29 -12.33 19.98
CA TYR A 278 6.05 -12.01 19.29
C TYR A 278 5.62 -13.16 18.38
N ARG A 279 4.34 -13.54 18.45
CA ARG A 279 3.72 -14.53 17.59
C ARG A 279 2.59 -13.90 16.80
N LEU A 280 2.71 -13.89 15.47
CA LEU A 280 1.65 -13.44 14.58
C LEU A 280 0.42 -14.34 14.74
N LEU A 281 -0.76 -13.73 14.86
CA LEU A 281 -2.03 -14.45 14.99
C LEU A 281 -2.79 -14.60 13.67
N ASN A 282 -2.56 -13.71 12.71
CA ASN A 282 -3.34 -13.66 11.48
C ASN A 282 -2.45 -13.42 10.27
N GLU A 283 -2.23 -14.48 9.50
CA GLU A 283 -1.35 -14.43 8.31
C GLU A 283 -2.12 -13.97 7.07
N ARG A 284 -3.38 -14.39 6.96
CA ARG A 284 -4.28 -14.00 5.88
C ARG A 284 -4.96 -12.67 6.21
N GLY A 285 -5.18 -11.86 5.16
CA GLY A 285 -5.60 -10.46 5.29
C GLY A 285 -7.07 -10.15 5.01
N ARG A 286 -7.92 -11.12 4.66
CA ARG A 286 -9.27 -10.82 4.11
C ARG A 286 -10.30 -10.41 5.17
N HIS A 287 -10.21 -10.92 6.41
CA HIS A 287 -11.11 -10.56 7.52
C HIS A 287 -10.42 -9.76 8.63
N VAL A 288 -9.35 -9.03 8.29
CA VAL A 288 -8.57 -8.24 9.25
C VAL A 288 -8.16 -6.90 8.63
N TYR A 289 -7.91 -5.89 9.47
CA TYR A 289 -7.33 -4.60 9.07
C TYR A 289 -5.97 -4.32 9.74
N GLN A 290 -5.55 -5.16 10.68
CA GLN A 290 -4.29 -5.06 11.41
C GLN A 290 -3.66 -6.45 11.51
N ALA A 291 -2.33 -6.50 11.41
CA ALA A 291 -1.56 -7.65 11.87
C ALA A 291 -1.54 -7.66 13.41
N LEU A 292 -1.95 -8.76 14.02
CA LEU A 292 -2.03 -8.94 15.46
C LEU A 292 -0.91 -9.86 15.94
N PHE A 293 -0.20 -9.43 16.97
CA PHE A 293 0.92 -10.17 17.54
C PHE A 293 0.63 -10.46 19.01
N ALA A 294 0.51 -11.74 19.36
CA ALA A 294 0.49 -12.18 20.75
C ALA A 294 1.91 -12.16 21.31
N ALA A 295 2.07 -11.62 22.52
CA ALA A 295 3.36 -11.42 23.15
C ALA A 295 3.19 -11.33 24.68
N LYS A 296 4.31 -11.21 25.41
CA LYS A 296 4.25 -11.05 26.87
C LYS A 296 3.49 -9.77 27.20
N GLY A 297 2.38 -9.94 27.92
CA GLY A 297 1.54 -8.84 28.37
C GLY A 297 0.36 -8.53 27.47
N GLY A 298 0.15 -9.21 26.33
CA GLY A 298 -1.11 -9.10 25.57
C GLY A 298 -0.96 -9.17 24.06
N ILE A 299 -1.93 -8.60 23.35
CA ILE A 299 -1.95 -8.47 21.89
C ILE A 299 -1.47 -7.08 21.47
N TYR A 300 -0.64 -7.03 20.44
CA TYR A 300 -0.05 -5.82 19.89
C TYR A 300 -0.35 -5.69 18.40
N PHE A 301 -0.37 -4.46 17.89
CA PHE A 301 -0.51 -4.16 16.46
C PHE A 301 0.21 -2.87 16.11
N TYR A 302 0.61 -2.71 14.84
CA TYR A 302 1.15 -1.44 14.36
C TYR A 302 0.03 -0.51 13.89
N ASN A 303 -0.09 0.66 14.54
CA ASN A 303 -1.03 1.69 14.16
C ASN A 303 -0.39 2.62 13.12
N THR A 304 -0.86 2.56 11.88
CA THR A 304 -0.29 3.34 10.76
C THR A 304 -0.49 4.85 10.88
N GLN A 305 -1.45 5.30 11.68
CA GLN A 305 -1.75 6.71 11.84
C GLN A 305 -0.84 7.36 12.88
N THR A 306 -0.61 6.67 13.99
CA THR A 306 0.33 7.11 15.04
C THR A 306 1.78 6.72 14.73
N ARG A 307 1.98 5.74 13.85
CA ARG A 307 3.26 5.09 13.54
C ARG A 307 3.91 4.48 14.78
N GLN A 308 3.08 3.83 15.60
CA GLN A 308 3.51 3.20 16.84
C GLN A 308 2.96 1.77 16.93
N VAL A 309 3.71 0.92 17.63
CA VAL A 309 3.22 -0.38 18.05
C VAL A 309 2.38 -0.15 19.31
N GLU A 310 1.10 -0.51 19.24
CA GLU A 310 0.12 -0.28 20.29
C GLU A 310 -0.36 -1.61 20.86
N ARG A 311 -0.61 -1.63 22.17
CA ARG A 311 -1.24 -2.77 22.85
C ARG A 311 -2.75 -2.68 22.68
N ALA A 312 -3.38 -3.72 22.13
CA ALA A 312 -4.83 -3.82 21.99
C ALA A 312 -5.52 -4.27 23.28
N GLY A 313 -4.86 -5.09 24.11
CA GLY A 313 -5.43 -5.62 25.36
C GLY A 313 -4.83 -6.96 25.76
N ASP A 314 -5.46 -7.63 26.74
CA ASP A 314 -5.05 -8.97 27.19
C ASP A 314 -5.18 -9.99 26.06
N ASP A 315 -4.34 -11.03 26.07
CA ASP A 315 -4.35 -12.07 25.03
C ASP A 315 -5.50 -13.07 25.24
N PRO A 316 -6.54 -13.08 24.39
CA PRO A 316 -7.64 -14.04 24.52
C PRO A 316 -7.21 -15.48 24.21
N PHE A 317 -6.05 -15.67 23.57
CA PHE A 317 -5.46 -16.96 23.23
C PHE A 317 -4.46 -17.46 24.29
N ALA A 318 -4.27 -16.73 25.39
CA ALA A 318 -3.22 -17.01 26.38
C ALA A 318 -3.32 -18.41 27.03
N ALA A 319 -4.51 -18.98 27.11
CA ALA A 319 -4.72 -20.33 27.63
C ALA A 319 -4.07 -21.43 26.76
N GLY A 320 -3.70 -21.10 25.51
CA GLY A 320 -3.13 -22.04 24.56
C GLY A 320 -4.15 -23.05 24.03
N GLY A 321 -3.68 -24.05 23.28
CA GLY A 321 -4.51 -25.16 22.78
C GLY A 321 -5.43 -24.82 21.60
N TYR A 322 -5.41 -23.59 21.10
CA TYR A 322 -6.20 -23.21 19.93
C TYR A 322 -5.68 -23.85 18.65
N THR A 323 -6.58 -24.51 17.93
CA THR A 323 -6.39 -25.03 16.58
C THR A 323 -7.14 -24.15 15.59
N GLU A 324 -6.54 -23.92 14.43
CA GLU A 324 -7.13 -23.16 13.33
C GLU A 324 -8.15 -24.03 12.57
N LEU A 325 -9.41 -23.60 12.50
CA LEU A 325 -10.44 -24.19 11.64
C LEU A 325 -10.45 -23.54 10.25
N SER A 326 -10.16 -22.24 10.24
CA SER A 326 -9.88 -21.41 9.07
C SER A 326 -8.95 -20.27 9.48
N PRO A 327 -8.36 -19.51 8.54
CA PRO A 327 -7.43 -18.42 8.87
C PRO A 327 -7.96 -17.32 9.80
N TYR A 328 -9.27 -17.35 10.10
CA TYR A 328 -9.96 -16.37 10.92
C TYR A 328 -10.77 -16.99 12.04
N VAL A 329 -10.80 -18.32 12.20
CA VAL A 329 -11.64 -19.02 13.18
C VAL A 329 -10.82 -20.10 13.87
N TYR A 330 -10.77 -20.02 15.20
CA TYR A 330 -9.90 -20.80 16.06
C TYR A 330 -10.71 -21.45 17.19
N THR A 331 -10.33 -22.65 17.61
CA THR A 331 -11.00 -23.37 18.69
C THR A 331 -10.00 -24.09 19.59
N ASP A 332 -10.19 -24.04 20.91
CA ASP A 332 -9.47 -24.89 21.87
C ASP A 332 -10.30 -26.14 22.27
N GLY A 333 -11.44 -26.33 21.60
CA GLY A 333 -12.43 -27.37 21.88
C GLY A 333 -13.55 -26.93 22.82
N ARG A 334 -13.32 -25.90 23.65
CA ARG A 334 -14.30 -25.33 24.59
C ARG A 334 -14.87 -24.01 24.09
N GLN A 335 -14.01 -23.14 23.59
CA GLN A 335 -14.31 -21.82 23.08
C GLN A 335 -13.95 -21.71 21.61
N VAL A 336 -14.68 -20.86 20.91
CA VAL A 336 -14.38 -20.50 19.52
C VAL A 336 -14.12 -19.00 19.48
N LEU A 337 -12.92 -18.64 19.04
CA LEU A 337 -12.52 -17.26 18.79
C LEU A 337 -12.45 -17.02 17.29
N PHE A 338 -12.87 -15.84 16.85
CA PHE A 338 -12.76 -15.48 15.44
C PHE A 338 -12.44 -14.00 15.21
N LEU A 339 -11.73 -13.75 14.12
CA LEU A 339 -11.25 -12.44 13.71
C LEU A 339 -12.22 -11.77 12.75
N ARG A 340 -12.60 -10.52 13.03
CA ARG A 340 -13.49 -9.76 12.13
C ARG A 340 -12.95 -8.38 11.82
N ALA A 341 -12.96 -8.04 10.54
CA ALA A 341 -12.71 -6.69 10.05
C ALA A 341 -13.97 -5.83 10.24
N GLN A 342 -13.83 -4.67 10.87
CA GLN A 342 -14.90 -3.71 11.03
C GLN A 342 -14.47 -2.31 10.58
N GLU A 343 -15.33 -1.65 9.81
CA GLU A 343 -15.19 -0.23 9.50
C GLU A 343 -16.21 0.60 10.27
N SER A 344 -15.81 1.78 10.70
CA SER A 344 -16.71 2.79 11.23
C SER A 344 -16.74 3.99 10.27
N TRP A 345 -17.94 4.37 9.85
CA TRP A 345 -18.17 5.45 8.90
C TRP A 345 -18.96 6.57 9.56
N ALA A 346 -18.59 7.82 9.30
CA ALA A 346 -19.37 8.97 9.72
C ALA A 346 -20.72 8.97 8.99
N ARG A 347 -21.78 9.39 9.68
CA ARG A 347 -23.01 9.77 9.00
C ARG A 347 -22.87 11.19 8.48
N SER A 348 -23.26 11.41 7.23
CA SER A 348 -23.38 12.75 6.68
C SER A 348 -24.76 13.32 6.98
N SER A 349 -24.82 14.60 7.38
CA SER A 349 -26.07 15.33 7.57
C SER A 349 -26.68 15.83 6.25
N ARG A 350 -26.00 15.68 5.11
CA ARG A 350 -26.44 16.21 3.81
C ARG A 350 -26.48 15.17 2.68
N GLY A 351 -26.75 13.90 2.98
CA GLY A 351 -27.07 12.88 1.98
C GLY A 351 -25.91 12.34 1.12
N GLY A 352 -24.73 12.97 1.10
CA GLY A 352 -23.52 12.37 0.51
C GLY A 352 -22.83 11.46 1.53
N GLY A 353 -22.59 10.18 1.22
CA GLY A 353 -22.01 9.18 2.13
C GLY A 353 -20.86 9.73 2.98
N GLY A 354 -20.91 9.53 4.30
CA GLY A 354 -19.89 10.10 5.18
C GLY A 354 -18.54 9.37 5.06
N GLY A 355 -17.50 9.93 5.67
CA GLY A 355 -16.13 9.42 5.53
C GLY A 355 -15.78 8.29 6.50
N LEU A 356 -14.81 7.45 6.12
CA LEU A 356 -14.23 6.41 6.97
C LEU A 356 -13.57 7.05 8.20
N ILE A 357 -14.03 6.69 9.39
CA ILE A 357 -13.51 7.17 10.68
C ILE A 357 -12.40 6.25 11.17
N SER A 358 -12.63 4.93 11.15
CA SER A 358 -11.70 3.95 11.68
C SER A 358 -11.85 2.59 11.03
N ARG A 359 -10.76 1.82 11.07
CA ARG A 359 -10.73 0.39 10.76
C ARG A 359 -10.28 -0.37 12.00
N SER A 360 -10.95 -1.48 12.28
CA SER A 360 -10.67 -2.32 13.45
C SER A 360 -10.58 -3.79 13.07
N THR A 361 -9.68 -4.51 13.73
CA THR A 361 -9.67 -5.98 13.78
C THR A 361 -10.18 -6.38 15.15
N LEU A 362 -11.29 -7.10 15.16
CA LEU A 362 -11.92 -7.59 16.38
C LEU A 362 -11.52 -9.03 16.61
N ILE A 363 -11.30 -9.39 17.88
CA ILE A 363 -11.36 -10.78 18.32
C ILE A 363 -12.71 -10.96 19.00
N ASN A 364 -13.51 -11.90 18.49
CA ASN A 364 -14.82 -12.20 19.03
C ASN A 364 -14.84 -13.62 19.59
N ARG A 365 -15.62 -13.84 20.64
CA ARG A 365 -15.94 -15.15 21.19
C ARG A 365 -17.35 -15.54 20.76
N LEU A 366 -17.46 -16.70 20.14
CA LEU A 366 -18.75 -17.28 19.75
C LEU A 366 -19.56 -17.64 21.00
N GLN A 367 -20.84 -17.29 21.02
CA GLN A 367 -21.78 -17.66 22.09
C GLN A 367 -22.69 -18.80 21.63
N ASP A 368 -23.19 -19.58 22.59
CA ASP A 368 -24.18 -20.64 22.41
C ASP A 368 -23.80 -21.66 21.31
N ALA A 369 -22.51 -21.94 21.17
CA ALA A 369 -22.04 -23.00 20.28
C ALA A 369 -22.44 -24.36 20.87
N PRO A 370 -23.09 -25.26 20.09
CA PRO A 370 -23.51 -26.55 20.61
C PRO A 370 -22.30 -27.41 20.97
N ASP A 371 -22.44 -28.32 21.94
CA ASP A 371 -21.37 -29.25 22.31
C ASP A 371 -20.97 -30.18 21.15
N GLY A 372 -19.80 -30.81 21.30
CA GLY A 372 -19.23 -31.75 20.34
C GLY A 372 -18.06 -31.18 19.53
N GLU A 373 -17.42 -32.07 18.78
CA GLU A 373 -16.24 -31.77 18.00
C GLU A 373 -16.58 -31.11 16.66
N TRP A 374 -15.64 -30.31 16.17
CA TRP A 374 -15.72 -29.70 14.85
C TRP A 374 -15.34 -30.72 13.78
N ARG A 375 -16.24 -30.97 12.82
CA ARG A 375 -16.01 -31.84 11.67
C ARG A 375 -16.11 -31.06 10.37
N LYS A 376 -15.02 -31.03 9.58
CA LYS A 376 -15.02 -30.44 8.24
C LYS A 376 -15.84 -31.32 7.30
N LEU A 377 -16.84 -30.74 6.64
CA LEU A 377 -17.68 -31.45 5.67
C LEU A 377 -17.17 -31.26 4.24
N GLY A 378 -16.60 -30.10 3.93
CA GLY A 378 -16.08 -29.83 2.59
C GLY A 378 -15.53 -28.41 2.41
N VAL A 379 -14.91 -28.20 1.25
CA VAL A 379 -14.38 -26.91 0.80
C VAL A 379 -15.32 -26.35 -0.26
N VAL A 380 -15.65 -25.06 -0.18
CA VAL A 380 -16.43 -24.38 -1.21
C VAL A 380 -15.51 -24.00 -2.36
N TYR A 381 -15.94 -24.24 -3.60
CA TYR A 381 -15.14 -23.98 -4.81
C TYR A 381 -14.57 -22.55 -4.84
N HIS A 382 -13.40 -22.37 -5.47
CA HIS A 382 -12.55 -21.18 -5.40
C HIS A 382 -11.96 -20.84 -4.02
N ASP A 383 -11.95 -21.80 -3.09
CA ASP A 383 -11.54 -21.58 -1.71
C ASP A 383 -12.28 -20.38 -1.08
N PHE A 384 -13.57 -20.23 -1.43
CA PHE A 384 -14.41 -19.17 -0.86
C PHE A 384 -14.64 -19.37 0.64
N GLY A 385 -14.51 -20.61 1.10
CA GLY A 385 -14.64 -20.95 2.50
C GLY A 385 -14.81 -22.45 2.67
N THR A 386 -15.22 -22.85 3.88
CA THR A 386 -15.39 -24.26 4.23
C THR A 386 -16.69 -24.48 4.99
N VAL A 387 -17.29 -25.65 4.82
CA VAL A 387 -18.50 -26.06 5.55
C VAL A 387 -18.09 -27.02 6.66
N TRP A 388 -18.57 -26.74 7.87
CA TRP A 388 -18.26 -27.49 9.08
C TRP A 388 -19.53 -27.86 9.85
N GLN A 389 -19.41 -28.90 10.66
CA GLN A 389 -20.44 -29.33 11.59
C GLN A 389 -19.90 -29.29 13.02
N LYS A 390 -20.73 -28.86 13.96
CA LYS A 390 -20.53 -29.01 15.41
C LYS A 390 -21.84 -29.45 16.04
N GLY A 391 -21.90 -30.69 16.52
CA GLY A 391 -23.16 -31.32 16.91
C GLY A 391 -24.18 -31.30 15.76
N GLU A 392 -25.38 -30.80 16.02
CA GLU A 392 -26.45 -30.66 15.01
C GLU A 392 -26.33 -29.37 14.17
N ALA A 393 -25.43 -28.44 14.52
CA ALA A 393 -25.31 -27.18 13.81
C ALA A 393 -24.31 -27.27 12.65
N LEU A 394 -24.64 -26.57 11.57
CA LEU A 394 -23.81 -26.40 10.39
C LEU A 394 -23.28 -24.97 10.33
N TYR A 395 -22.04 -24.82 9.91
CA TYR A 395 -21.35 -23.53 9.81
C TYR A 395 -20.67 -23.40 8.45
N TYR A 396 -20.71 -22.19 7.91
CA TYR A 396 -19.89 -21.76 6.79
C TYR A 396 -18.82 -20.82 7.33
N LEU A 397 -17.54 -21.21 7.19
CA LEU A 397 -16.39 -20.38 7.55
C LEU A 397 -15.90 -19.69 6.27
N ASP A 398 -16.08 -18.37 6.21
CA ASP A 398 -15.84 -17.57 5.03
C ASP A 398 -14.38 -17.17 4.89
N GLU A 399 -13.88 -17.24 3.66
CA GLU A 399 -12.56 -16.76 3.28
C GLU A 399 -12.64 -15.65 2.22
N LEU A 400 -13.80 -15.13 1.82
CA LEU A 400 -13.92 -14.05 0.84
C LEU A 400 -13.58 -12.67 1.40
N GLY A 401 -14.11 -12.33 2.57
CA GLY A 401 -13.87 -11.04 3.24
C GLY A 401 -14.76 -9.87 2.79
N PRO A 402 -14.68 -8.72 3.49
CA PRO A 402 -15.53 -7.55 3.26
C PRO A 402 -15.42 -6.92 1.86
N THR A 403 -14.30 -7.11 1.16
CA THR A 403 -14.12 -6.64 -0.22
C THR A 403 -15.10 -7.29 -1.20
N GLN A 404 -15.60 -8.48 -0.85
CA GLN A 404 -16.66 -9.20 -1.57
C GLN A 404 -18.03 -9.03 -0.91
N LEU A 405 -18.18 -8.04 -0.01
CA LEU A 405 -19.38 -7.78 0.79
C LEU A 405 -19.82 -8.98 1.65
N VAL A 406 -18.86 -9.81 2.08
CA VAL A 406 -19.06 -10.88 3.07
C VAL A 406 -18.31 -10.48 4.33
N PHE A 407 -19.05 -9.96 5.31
CA PHE A 407 -18.46 -9.19 6.42
C PHE A 407 -18.05 -10.00 7.65
N ASN A 408 -18.49 -11.26 7.78
CA ASN A 408 -18.14 -12.10 8.92
C ASN A 408 -17.37 -13.34 8.44
N PRO A 409 -16.41 -13.84 9.23
CA PRO A 409 -15.67 -15.05 8.89
C PRO A 409 -16.44 -16.34 9.22
N ILE A 410 -17.56 -16.24 9.94
CA ILE A 410 -18.35 -17.38 10.40
C ILE A 410 -19.84 -17.07 10.27
N TYR A 411 -20.57 -18.01 9.68
CA TYR A 411 -22.02 -17.99 9.57
C TYR A 411 -22.58 -19.34 10.01
N ARG A 412 -23.70 -19.33 10.74
CA ARG A 412 -24.52 -20.52 10.96
C ARG A 412 -25.38 -20.75 9.71
N ILE A 413 -25.38 -21.97 9.21
CA ILE A 413 -26.22 -22.40 8.10
C ILE A 413 -27.57 -22.84 8.68
N LEU A 414 -28.63 -22.09 8.35
CA LEU A 414 -29.99 -22.33 8.86
C LEU A 414 -30.85 -23.17 7.90
N ASP A 415 -30.43 -23.28 6.65
CA ASP A 415 -31.11 -24.03 5.59
C ASP A 415 -30.20 -25.16 5.07
N ARG A 416 -30.64 -26.42 5.22
CA ARG A 416 -29.86 -27.58 4.75
C ARG A 416 -29.60 -27.55 3.24
N SER A 417 -30.53 -27.01 2.44
CA SER A 417 -30.32 -26.87 1.00
C SER A 417 -29.18 -25.91 0.66
N ALA A 418 -28.89 -24.93 1.53
CA ALA A 418 -27.74 -24.06 1.39
C ALA A 418 -26.43 -24.80 1.68
N ALA A 419 -26.40 -25.67 2.69
CA ALA A 419 -25.23 -26.53 2.96
C ALA A 419 -24.94 -27.44 1.75
N ASP A 420 -25.97 -28.09 1.21
CA ASP A 420 -25.84 -28.96 0.04
C ASP A 420 -25.34 -28.20 -1.20
N PHE A 421 -25.85 -26.98 -1.42
CA PHE A 421 -25.39 -26.12 -2.51
C PHE A 421 -23.90 -25.74 -2.36
N LEU A 422 -23.48 -25.36 -1.15
CA LEU A 422 -22.08 -25.02 -0.86
C LEU A 422 -21.16 -26.24 -1.05
N LEU A 423 -21.56 -27.42 -0.58
CA LEU A 423 -20.76 -28.64 -0.68
C LEU A 423 -20.65 -29.17 -2.12
N ARG A 424 -21.73 -29.13 -2.90
CA ARG A 424 -21.72 -29.54 -4.32
C ARG A 424 -20.97 -28.56 -5.24
N SER A 425 -20.57 -27.40 -4.75
CA SER A 425 -19.91 -26.38 -5.57
C SER A 425 -18.60 -26.86 -6.22
N GLN A 426 -17.88 -27.79 -5.60
CA GLN A 426 -16.67 -28.39 -6.16
C GLN A 426 -16.94 -29.21 -7.44
N GLU A 427 -18.11 -29.85 -7.49
CA GLU A 427 -18.55 -30.66 -8.62
C GLU A 427 -19.13 -29.78 -9.72
N THR A 428 -19.99 -28.82 -9.35
CA THR A 428 -20.66 -27.95 -10.33
C THR A 428 -19.76 -26.87 -10.90
N ARG A 429 -18.77 -26.41 -10.13
CA ARG A 429 -17.83 -25.33 -10.50
C ARG A 429 -18.49 -24.03 -10.94
N GLN A 430 -19.70 -23.77 -10.45
CA GLN A 430 -20.54 -22.64 -10.87
C GLN A 430 -20.76 -21.59 -9.76
N ILE A 431 -20.31 -21.85 -8.54
CA ILE A 431 -20.55 -20.92 -7.42
C ILE A 431 -19.79 -19.61 -7.62
N THR A 432 -20.46 -18.51 -7.28
CA THR A 432 -19.90 -17.16 -7.29
C THR A 432 -20.00 -16.51 -5.91
N ALA A 433 -19.21 -15.46 -5.68
CA ALA A 433 -19.36 -14.63 -4.48
C ALA A 433 -20.75 -13.96 -4.41
N ALA A 434 -21.46 -13.80 -5.54
CA ALA A 434 -22.84 -13.32 -5.54
C ALA A 434 -23.81 -14.31 -4.89
N ASP A 435 -23.57 -15.61 -5.05
CA ASP A 435 -24.38 -16.67 -4.45
C ASP A 435 -24.22 -16.69 -2.94
N ILE A 436 -22.99 -16.58 -2.42
CA ILE A 436 -22.74 -16.48 -0.97
C ILE A 436 -23.48 -15.28 -0.38
N ARG A 437 -23.37 -14.10 -1.02
CA ARG A 437 -24.10 -12.91 -0.59
C ARG A 437 -25.63 -13.10 -0.64
N LYS A 438 -26.13 -13.84 -1.64
CA LYS A 438 -27.56 -14.16 -1.75
C LYS A 438 -28.01 -15.04 -0.59
N LEU A 439 -27.26 -16.09 -0.24
CA LEU A 439 -27.57 -16.95 0.90
C LEU A 439 -27.63 -16.16 2.22
N ILE A 440 -26.74 -15.17 2.40
CA ILE A 440 -26.76 -14.28 3.57
C ILE A 440 -27.99 -13.38 3.55
N ARG A 441 -28.28 -12.71 2.42
CA ARG A 441 -29.44 -11.82 2.29
C ARG A 441 -30.77 -12.55 2.47
N ASP A 442 -30.86 -13.78 1.99
CA ASP A 442 -32.06 -14.63 2.09
C ASP A 442 -32.19 -15.26 3.50
N GLY A 443 -31.29 -14.95 4.45
CA GLY A 443 -31.33 -15.46 5.82
C GLY A 443 -30.93 -16.92 5.98
N LYS A 444 -30.45 -17.57 4.91
CA LYS A 444 -29.99 -18.96 4.93
C LYS A 444 -28.64 -19.12 5.64
N LEU A 445 -27.82 -18.07 5.61
CA LEU A 445 -26.59 -17.91 6.39
C LEU A 445 -26.77 -16.76 7.37
N ALA A 446 -26.75 -17.04 8.66
CA ALA A 446 -26.93 -16.05 9.71
C ALA A 446 -25.65 -15.88 10.53
N VAL A 447 -25.34 -14.65 10.93
CA VAL A 447 -24.22 -14.38 11.84
C VAL A 447 -24.58 -14.95 13.21
N PRO A 448 -23.75 -15.83 13.80
CA PRO A 448 -24.04 -16.37 15.12
C PRO A 448 -23.85 -15.31 16.21
N GLN A 449 -24.47 -15.52 17.36
CA GLN A 449 -24.28 -14.67 18.54
C GLN A 449 -22.81 -14.72 18.99
N HIS A 450 -22.29 -13.57 19.38
CA HIS A 450 -20.89 -13.43 19.79
C HIS A 450 -20.72 -12.18 20.65
N GLU A 451 -19.64 -12.18 21.42
CA GLU A 451 -19.14 -11.01 22.13
C GLU A 451 -17.78 -10.60 21.58
N THR A 452 -17.51 -9.30 21.49
CA THR A 452 -16.17 -8.80 21.17
C THR A 452 -15.34 -8.76 22.44
N VAL A 453 -14.24 -9.52 22.46
CA VAL A 453 -13.34 -9.62 23.61
C VAL A 453 -12.09 -8.74 23.46
N LEU A 454 -11.78 -8.31 22.24
CA LEU A 454 -10.66 -7.41 21.94
C LEU A 454 -10.92 -6.59 20.68
N GLU A 455 -10.47 -5.33 20.66
CA GLU A 455 -10.47 -4.46 19.48
C GLU A 455 -9.08 -3.85 19.26
N ALA A 456 -8.44 -4.15 18.12
CA ALA A 456 -7.30 -3.38 17.62
C ALA A 456 -7.82 -2.33 16.63
N LYS A 457 -7.55 -1.04 16.86
CA LYS A 457 -8.23 0.07 16.16
C LYS A 457 -7.29 1.12 15.63
N THR A 458 -7.44 1.46 14.35
CA THR A 458 -6.75 2.58 13.69
C THR A 458 -7.77 3.66 13.32
N ARG A 459 -7.62 4.87 13.87
CA ARG A 459 -8.50 6.02 13.59
C ARG A 459 -7.86 6.99 12.59
N TYR A 460 -8.55 7.27 11.49
CA TYR A 460 -8.07 8.17 10.42
C TYR A 460 -8.43 9.63 10.66
N ARG A 461 -9.53 9.90 11.36
CA ARG A 461 -9.99 11.26 11.66
C ARG A 461 -9.99 11.50 13.16
N LYS A 462 -9.29 12.55 13.61
CA LYS A 462 -9.55 13.15 14.93
C LYS A 462 -10.90 13.85 14.82
N ILE A 463 -11.92 13.33 15.50
CA ILE A 463 -13.12 14.12 15.75
C ILE A 463 -12.65 15.20 16.74
N PHE A 464 -12.53 16.45 16.29
CA PHE A 464 -12.42 17.56 17.22
C PHE A 464 -13.73 17.61 18.00
N SER A 465 -13.70 17.06 19.21
CA SER A 465 -14.74 17.26 20.20
C SER A 465 -14.54 18.69 20.71
N ILE A 466 -15.23 19.64 20.10
CA ILE A 466 -15.42 20.95 20.71
C ILE A 466 -16.51 20.72 21.76
N PHE A 467 -16.08 20.55 23.02
CA PHE A 467 -16.97 20.71 24.17
C PHE A 467 -17.31 22.19 24.36
#